data_AF-A0ABD2NB56-F1
#
_entry.id   AF-A0ABD2NB56-F1
#
_cell.length_a   1.000
_cell.length_b   1.000
_cell.length_c   1.000
_cell.angle_alpha   90.00
_cell.angle_beta   90.00
_cell.angle_gamma   90.00
#
_symmetry.space_group_name_H-M   'P 1'
#
loop_
_entity.id
_entity.type
_entity.pdbx_description
1 polymer ?
#
loop_
_entity_poly.entity_id
_entity_poly.type
_entity_poly.pdbx_seq_one_letter_code
_entity_poly.pdbx_strand_id
1 'polypeptide(L)'
;MKGVILMLLSFFFGDVSNSPCFKSLSVDITNGVKDGHEITKNGLTYNSSNYYRENGSIYGCPCNFKKCIRKCCGVDEIMINKTCTKSDVEVKIPIHRKTDFIHHLDMRNETHKKLDYFYIHKRCKKGARLSPDLYPETDTFYIQEDGKFFAPDAEIGGMLDVGNYCVDVFHDGEIDRKFAAIFCADDLNTEQTIQHVVKKIYSTGEFFARFACDQ
;
A
#
# COMPACT_ATOMS: atom_id res chain seq x y z
N MET A 1 -28.44 -34.01 -47.49
CA MET A 1 -28.62 -33.15 -46.29
C MET A 1 -27.41 -33.33 -45.39
N LYS A 2 -26.54 -32.31 -45.27
CA LYS A 2 -25.44 -32.32 -44.29
C LYS A 2 -25.64 -31.10 -43.39
N GLY A 3 -25.86 -31.37 -42.11
CA GLY A 3 -26.27 -30.39 -41.11
C GLY A 3 -25.15 -29.42 -40.75
N VAL A 4 -25.52 -28.15 -40.61
CA VAL A 4 -24.66 -27.07 -40.11
C VAL A 4 -24.77 -27.10 -38.58
N ILE A 5 -23.66 -27.41 -37.90
CA ILE A 5 -23.56 -27.31 -36.44
C ILE A 5 -23.25 -25.86 -36.09
N LEU A 6 -24.21 -25.16 -35.49
CA LEU A 6 -24.08 -23.79 -35.01
C LEU A 6 -23.39 -23.82 -33.63
N MET A 7 -22.08 -23.52 -33.59
CA MET A 7 -21.34 -23.39 -32.33
C MET A 7 -21.73 -22.06 -31.67
N LEU A 8 -22.54 -22.12 -30.61
CA LEU A 8 -22.87 -20.97 -29.78
C LEU A 8 -21.64 -20.59 -28.94
N LEU A 9 -20.99 -19.49 -29.31
CA LEU A 9 -19.95 -18.82 -28.52
C LEU A 9 -20.61 -18.17 -27.29
N SER A 10 -20.54 -18.85 -26.15
CA SER A 10 -20.86 -18.28 -24.84
C SER A 10 -19.75 -17.30 -24.41
N PHE A 11 -19.99 -16.01 -24.64
CA PHE A 11 -19.23 -14.94 -24.02
C PHE A 11 -19.50 -14.95 -22.51
N PHE A 12 -18.57 -15.52 -21.74
CA PHE A 12 -18.49 -15.27 -20.31
C PHE A 12 -18.08 -13.80 -20.12
N PHE A 13 -19.05 -12.93 -19.87
CA PHE A 13 -18.79 -11.62 -19.30
C PHE A 13 -18.27 -11.86 -17.88
N GLY A 14 -16.95 -11.81 -17.69
CA GLY A 14 -16.38 -11.69 -16.36
C GLY A 14 -16.83 -10.36 -15.77
N ASP A 15 -17.38 -10.38 -14.56
CA ASP A 15 -17.70 -9.17 -13.80
C ASP A 15 -16.42 -8.33 -13.67
N VAL A 16 -16.38 -7.20 -14.39
CA VAL A 16 -15.39 -6.17 -14.14
C VAL A 16 -15.60 -5.73 -12.70
N SER A 17 -14.59 -5.90 -11.85
CA SER A 17 -14.67 -5.45 -10.46
C SER A 17 -14.85 -3.92 -10.48
N ASN A 18 -16.06 -3.43 -10.26
CA ASN A 18 -16.43 -2.01 -10.27
C ASN A 18 -15.90 -1.26 -9.03
N SER A 19 -14.70 -1.58 -8.56
CA SER A 19 -14.06 -0.89 -7.44
C SER A 19 -13.27 0.32 -7.95
N PRO A 20 -13.54 1.55 -7.47
CA PRO A 20 -12.84 2.77 -7.91
C PRO A 20 -11.39 2.86 -7.42
N CYS A 21 -10.92 1.94 -6.58
CA CYS A 21 -9.52 1.81 -6.18
C CYS A 21 -9.19 0.36 -5.80
N PHE A 22 -7.89 0.06 -5.65
CA PHE A 22 -7.44 -1.22 -5.11
C PHE A 22 -7.97 -1.44 -3.70
N LYS A 23 -8.29 -2.70 -3.36
CA LYS A 23 -8.73 -3.06 -2.00
C LYS A 23 -7.68 -2.69 -0.95
N SER A 24 -6.39 -2.68 -1.29
CA SER A 24 -5.31 -2.25 -0.40
C SER A 24 -5.39 -0.76 -0.02
N LEU A 25 -6.06 0.05 -0.86
CA LEU A 25 -6.24 1.49 -0.69
C LEU A 25 -7.65 1.87 -0.24
N SER A 26 -8.55 0.89 -0.08
CA SER A 26 -9.90 1.14 0.38
C SER A 26 -10.01 1.04 1.90
N VAL A 27 -10.91 1.85 2.46
CA VAL A 27 -11.23 1.88 3.90
C VAL A 27 -12.70 1.59 4.11
N ASP A 28 -13.03 0.84 5.16
CA ASP A 28 -14.43 0.56 5.50
C ASP A 28 -15.12 1.86 5.94
N ILE A 29 -16.18 2.24 5.23
CA ILE A 29 -17.03 3.40 5.52
C ILE A 29 -18.50 3.01 5.79
N THR A 30 -18.77 1.74 6.07
CA THR A 30 -20.12 1.18 6.29
C THR A 30 -20.91 1.96 7.34
N ASN A 31 -20.24 2.32 8.44
CA ASN A 31 -20.80 3.08 9.56
C ASN A 31 -20.67 4.62 9.40
N GLY A 32 -20.47 5.12 8.18
CA GLY A 32 -20.44 6.55 7.88
C GLY A 32 -21.83 7.20 7.90
N VAL A 33 -21.87 8.52 8.11
CA VAL A 33 -23.10 9.32 8.04
C VAL A 33 -23.51 9.47 6.58
N LYS A 34 -24.74 9.11 6.23
CA LYS A 34 -25.25 9.15 4.86
C LYS A 34 -26.05 10.43 4.63
N ASP A 35 -25.78 11.12 3.54
CA ASP A 35 -26.57 12.24 3.04
C ASP A 35 -26.79 12.07 1.54
N GLY A 36 -27.98 11.63 1.15
CA GLY A 36 -28.27 11.25 -0.24
C GLY A 36 -27.31 10.18 -0.78
N HIS A 37 -26.48 10.57 -1.76
CA HIS A 37 -25.46 9.71 -2.39
C HIS A 37 -24.05 9.90 -1.83
N GLU A 38 -23.92 10.71 -0.78
CA GLU A 38 -22.65 10.95 -0.10
C GLU A 38 -22.60 10.19 1.23
N ILE A 39 -21.38 9.80 1.60
CA ILE A 39 -21.09 9.16 2.88
C ILE A 39 -19.97 9.93 3.52
N THR A 40 -20.15 10.41 4.75
CA THR A 40 -19.11 11.09 5.51
C THR A 40 -18.59 10.21 6.64
N LYS A 41 -17.28 9.99 6.69
CA LYS A 41 -16.61 9.25 7.77
C LYS A 41 -15.22 9.81 8.03
N ASN A 42 -14.85 9.94 9.30
CA ASN A 42 -13.54 10.45 9.73
C ASN A 42 -13.17 11.82 9.11
N GLY A 43 -14.16 12.69 8.93
CA GLY A 43 -13.97 14.02 8.33
C GLY A 43 -13.80 14.03 6.81
N LEU A 44 -13.93 12.89 6.13
CA LEU A 44 -13.94 12.79 4.67
C LEU A 44 -15.34 12.50 4.16
N THR A 45 -15.72 13.18 3.08
CA THR A 45 -16.97 12.95 2.35
C THR A 45 -16.67 12.21 1.04
N TYR A 46 -17.29 11.05 0.88
CA TYR A 46 -17.16 10.16 -0.26
C TYR A 46 -18.41 10.27 -1.12
N ASN A 47 -18.24 10.70 -2.37
CA ASN A 47 -19.30 10.65 -3.37
C ASN A 47 -19.36 9.27 -4.06
N SER A 48 -20.35 9.06 -4.91
CA SER A 48 -20.58 7.78 -5.60
C SER A 48 -19.44 7.33 -6.52
N SER A 49 -18.52 8.22 -6.93
CA SER A 49 -17.32 7.84 -7.69
C SER A 49 -16.16 7.36 -6.81
N ASN A 50 -16.24 7.56 -5.49
CA ASN A 50 -15.14 7.32 -4.55
C ASN A 50 -15.49 6.28 -3.48
N TYR A 51 -16.57 5.52 -3.65
CA TYR A 51 -16.84 4.34 -2.83
C TYR A 51 -17.49 3.23 -3.64
N TYR A 52 -17.42 2.01 -3.13
CA TYR A 52 -18.11 0.85 -3.70
C TYR A 52 -18.74 0.00 -2.58
N ARG A 53 -19.61 -0.93 -2.97
CA ARG A 53 -20.24 -1.88 -2.06
C ARG A 53 -19.78 -3.28 -2.39
N GLU A 54 -19.43 -4.04 -1.37
CA GLU A 54 -19.01 -5.44 -1.51
C GLU A 54 -19.45 -6.20 -0.26
N ASN A 55 -20.18 -7.31 -0.44
CA ASN A 55 -20.62 -8.21 0.64
C ASN A 55 -21.32 -7.48 1.81
N GLY A 56 -22.23 -6.56 1.51
CA GLY A 56 -22.98 -5.79 2.51
C GLY A 56 -22.18 -4.68 3.21
N SER A 57 -20.89 -4.55 2.91
CA SER A 57 -20.02 -3.47 3.41
C SER A 57 -19.85 -2.37 2.37
N ILE A 58 -19.52 -1.16 2.83
CA ILE A 58 -19.24 -0.01 1.97
C ILE A 58 -17.79 0.39 2.17
N TYR A 59 -17.04 0.51 1.07
CA TYR A 59 -15.62 0.82 1.09
C TYR A 59 -15.34 2.13 0.34
N GLY A 60 -14.68 3.07 0.99
CA GLY A 60 -14.26 4.35 0.42
C GLY A 60 -12.84 4.30 -0.11
N CYS A 61 -12.56 5.11 -1.14
CA CYS A 61 -11.27 5.25 -1.81
C CYS A 61 -10.71 6.66 -1.58
N PRO A 62 -10.15 6.95 -0.39
CA PRO A 62 -9.72 8.29 -0.01
C PRO A 62 -8.61 8.84 -0.93
N CYS A 63 -7.77 7.96 -1.46
CA CYS A 63 -6.61 8.35 -2.28
C CYS A 63 -6.97 8.90 -3.66
N ASN A 64 -8.24 8.78 -4.07
CA ASN A 64 -8.71 9.36 -5.32
C ASN A 64 -8.83 10.90 -5.23
N PHE A 65 -8.91 11.45 -4.03
CA PHE A 65 -9.10 12.89 -3.80
C PHE A 65 -8.27 13.44 -2.62
N LYS A 66 -7.47 12.61 -1.97
CA LYS A 66 -6.48 12.98 -0.94
C LYS A 66 -5.14 12.35 -1.26
N LYS A 67 -4.05 13.00 -0.82
CA LYS A 67 -2.74 12.33 -0.81
C LYS A 67 -2.78 11.22 0.21
N CYS A 68 -2.20 10.07 -0.10
CA CYS A 68 -2.22 8.93 0.81
C CYS A 68 -0.84 8.43 1.13
N ILE A 69 -0.66 7.95 2.34
CA ILE A 69 0.48 7.12 2.73
C ILE A 69 -0.05 5.87 3.39
N ARG A 70 0.41 4.71 2.94
CA ARG A 70 0.04 3.42 3.52
C ARG A 70 1.01 3.07 4.64
N LYS A 71 0.49 2.96 5.86
CA LYS A 71 1.20 2.41 7.01
C LYS A 71 0.93 0.93 7.16
N CYS A 72 1.94 0.22 7.66
CA CYS A 72 1.79 -1.19 7.97
C CYS A 72 0.92 -1.40 9.21
N CYS A 73 1.07 -0.52 10.22
CA CYS A 73 0.34 -0.57 11.48
C CYS A 73 -0.55 0.67 11.71
N GLY A 74 -1.32 0.67 12.80
CA GLY A 74 -2.15 1.80 13.24
C GLY A 74 -1.36 3.09 13.51
N VAL A 75 -2.08 4.15 13.89
CA VAL A 75 -1.48 5.47 14.16
C VAL A 75 -0.56 5.44 15.39
N ASP A 76 -0.96 4.71 16.43
CA ASP A 76 -0.26 4.55 17.71
C ASP A 76 0.52 3.23 17.80
N GLU A 77 0.79 2.60 16.66
CA GLU A 77 1.43 1.29 16.59
C GLU A 77 2.67 1.31 15.71
N ILE A 78 3.62 0.44 16.04
CA ILE A 78 4.81 0.13 15.24
C ILE A 78 4.90 -1.38 15.03
N MET A 79 5.76 -1.81 14.11
CA MET A 79 6.00 -3.23 13.87
C MET A 79 7.07 -3.77 14.83
N ILE A 80 6.67 -4.65 15.76
CA ILE A 80 7.60 -5.35 16.66
C ILE A 80 7.52 -6.85 16.39
N ASN A 81 8.64 -7.47 16.01
CA ASN A 81 8.71 -8.91 15.70
C ASN A 81 7.56 -9.36 14.79
N LYS A 82 7.35 -8.65 13.68
CA LYS A 82 6.25 -8.87 12.74
C LYS A 82 4.83 -8.68 13.30
N THR A 83 4.65 -7.99 14.43
CA THR A 83 3.32 -7.70 15.01
C THR A 83 3.13 -6.22 15.24
N CYS A 84 1.97 -5.68 14.86
CA CYS A 84 1.63 -4.30 15.18
C CYS A 84 1.37 -4.19 16.68
N THR A 85 2.18 -3.38 17.35
CA THR A 85 2.17 -3.22 18.80
C THR A 85 2.09 -1.74 19.13
N LYS A 86 1.22 -1.40 20.08
CA LYS A 86 1.11 -0.04 20.58
C LYS A 86 2.44 0.46 21.11
N SER A 87 2.78 1.70 20.77
CA SER A 87 4.05 2.28 21.10
C SER A 87 3.94 3.80 21.23
N ASP A 88 4.76 4.35 22.12
CA ASP A 88 4.92 5.79 22.30
C ASP A 88 5.91 6.40 21.29
N VAL A 89 6.54 5.56 20.46
CA VAL A 89 7.47 5.98 19.41
C VAL A 89 6.80 6.89 18.41
N GLU A 90 7.49 7.98 18.08
CA GLU A 90 7.05 8.89 17.03
C GLU A 90 7.41 8.32 15.66
N VAL A 91 6.39 8.08 14.84
CA VAL A 91 6.60 7.69 13.44
C VAL A 91 6.72 8.96 12.60
N LYS A 92 7.97 9.35 12.31
CA LYS A 92 8.30 10.44 11.39
C LYS A 92 8.54 9.87 10.00
N ILE A 93 7.69 10.22 9.04
CA ILE A 93 7.81 9.76 7.65
C ILE A 93 8.58 10.82 6.85
N PRO A 94 9.80 10.54 6.37
CA PRO A 94 10.56 11.50 5.57
C PRO A 94 9.98 11.60 4.15
N ILE A 95 9.59 12.81 3.78
CA ILE A 95 9.04 13.13 2.46
C ILE A 95 10.12 13.78 1.60
N HIS A 96 10.17 13.34 0.35
CA HIS A 96 11.20 13.71 -0.60
C HIS A 96 10.59 14.20 -1.93
N ARG A 97 11.41 14.90 -2.69
CA ARG A 97 11.21 15.14 -4.12
C ARG A 97 12.35 14.45 -4.87
N LYS A 98 12.03 13.36 -5.56
CA LYS A 98 13.04 12.39 -6.01
C LYS A 98 13.85 11.91 -4.80
N THR A 99 15.11 12.29 -4.72
CA THR A 99 16.05 11.96 -3.63
C THR A 99 16.22 13.09 -2.61
N ASP A 100 15.73 14.30 -2.91
CA ASP A 100 15.93 15.48 -2.06
C ASP A 100 14.94 15.47 -0.90
N PHE A 101 15.44 15.51 0.33
CA PHE A 101 14.60 15.61 1.52
C PHE A 101 13.88 16.96 1.59
N ILE A 102 12.57 16.93 1.87
CA ILE A 102 11.74 18.13 1.99
C ILE A 102 11.37 18.37 3.47
N HIS A 103 10.72 17.40 4.11
CA HIS A 103 10.26 17.50 5.51
C HIS A 103 9.88 16.12 6.08
N HIS A 104 9.59 16.06 7.38
CA HIS A 104 8.96 14.90 8.00
C HIS A 104 7.45 15.12 8.18
N LEU A 105 6.65 14.10 7.88
CA LEU A 105 5.29 14.01 8.38
C LEU A 105 5.31 13.36 9.76
N ASP A 106 4.72 14.04 10.73
CA ASP A 106 4.43 13.49 12.06
C ASP A 106 2.91 13.34 12.18
N MET A 107 2.47 12.10 12.35
CA MET A 107 1.06 11.74 12.44
C MET A 107 0.38 12.22 13.72
N ARG A 108 1.17 12.44 14.79
CA ARG A 108 0.65 12.89 16.08
C ARG A 108 0.55 14.41 16.16
N ASN A 109 1.27 15.14 15.30
CA ASN A 109 1.21 16.59 15.24
C ASN A 109 0.02 17.08 14.40
N GLU A 110 -0.86 17.85 15.06
CA GLU A 110 -2.05 18.42 14.43
C GLU A 110 -1.74 19.45 13.33
N THR A 111 -0.55 20.05 13.38
CA THR A 111 -0.08 21.00 12.36
C THR A 111 0.24 20.28 11.04
N HIS A 112 0.70 19.03 11.10
CA HIS A 112 0.93 18.19 9.93
C HIS A 112 -0.35 17.52 9.39
N LYS A 113 -1.43 17.45 10.19
CA LYS A 113 -2.77 17.12 9.67
C LYS A 113 -3.24 18.14 8.61
N LYS A 114 -2.68 19.35 8.58
CA LYS A 114 -2.97 20.38 7.54
C LYS A 114 -2.31 20.10 6.19
N LEU A 115 -1.36 19.16 6.10
CA LEU A 115 -0.68 18.81 4.84
C LEU A 115 -1.51 17.87 3.93
N ASP A 116 -2.75 17.60 4.33
CA ASP A 116 -3.77 16.89 3.56
C ASP A 116 -3.45 15.43 3.18
N TYR A 117 -2.66 14.75 4.03
CA TYR A 117 -2.42 13.32 3.90
C TYR A 117 -3.47 12.51 4.66
N PHE A 118 -4.01 11.49 3.99
CA PHE A 118 -4.80 10.43 4.61
C PHE A 118 -3.92 9.19 4.81
N TYR A 119 -3.94 8.63 6.02
CA TYR A 119 -3.17 7.43 6.34
C TYR A 119 -4.03 6.18 6.20
N ILE A 120 -3.57 5.24 5.39
CA ILE A 120 -4.21 3.92 5.27
C ILE A 120 -3.44 2.94 6.16
N HIS A 121 -4.15 2.30 7.08
CA HIS A 121 -3.57 1.31 7.99
C HIS A 121 -3.85 -0.08 7.45
N LYS A 122 -2.94 -0.59 6.60
CA LYS A 122 -3.13 -1.90 5.98
C LYS A 122 -1.80 -2.56 5.70
N ARG A 123 -1.56 -3.67 6.38
CA ARG A 123 -0.35 -4.48 6.21
C ARG A 123 -0.30 -5.15 4.83
N CYS A 124 0.89 -5.36 4.28
CA CYS A 124 1.08 -6.30 3.17
C CYS A 124 0.84 -7.74 3.66
N LYS A 125 0.18 -8.59 2.87
CA LYS A 125 0.08 -10.04 3.18
C LYS A 125 1.34 -10.77 2.76
N LYS A 126 1.95 -10.34 1.66
CA LYS A 126 3.24 -10.81 1.13
C LYS A 126 4.07 -9.62 0.69
N GLY A 127 5.34 -9.66 1.01
CA GLY A 127 6.25 -8.57 0.70
C GLY A 127 7.64 -8.79 1.27
N ALA A 128 8.54 -7.91 0.86
CA ALA A 128 9.92 -7.86 1.32
C ALA A 128 10.17 -6.54 2.03
N ARG A 129 10.79 -6.59 3.21
CA ARG A 129 11.24 -5.40 3.93
C ARG A 129 12.52 -4.88 3.29
N LEU A 130 12.55 -3.58 3.01
CA LEU A 130 13.74 -2.89 2.52
C LEU A 130 14.60 -2.43 3.69
N SER A 131 15.91 -2.65 3.59
CA SER A 131 16.90 -2.29 4.61
C SER A 131 18.05 -1.49 3.99
N PRO A 132 17.85 -0.19 3.67
CA PRO A 132 18.89 0.66 3.09
C PRO A 132 20.20 0.67 3.89
N ASP A 133 20.13 0.55 5.22
CA ASP A 133 21.34 0.52 6.07
C ASP A 133 22.22 -0.72 5.84
N LEU A 134 21.61 -1.84 5.44
CA LEU A 134 22.31 -3.10 5.17
C LEU A 134 22.63 -3.25 3.68
N TYR A 135 21.74 -2.76 2.81
CA TYR A 135 21.80 -2.92 1.36
C TYR A 135 21.53 -1.57 0.65
N PRO A 136 22.39 -0.57 0.81
CA PRO A 136 22.14 0.78 0.28
C PRO A 136 22.03 0.82 -1.25
N GLU A 137 22.68 -0.12 -1.94
CA GLU A 137 22.69 -0.21 -3.40
C GLU A 137 21.38 -0.77 -4.00
N THR A 138 20.54 -1.45 -3.20
CA THR A 138 19.34 -2.15 -3.72
C THR A 138 18.06 -1.83 -2.95
N ASP A 139 18.18 -1.34 -1.72
CA ASP A 139 17.04 -1.18 -0.83
C ASP A 139 16.74 0.29 -0.55
N THR A 140 17.49 1.24 -1.13
CA THR A 140 17.24 2.67 -0.97
C THR A 140 15.90 3.08 -1.56
N PHE A 141 15.14 3.87 -0.79
CA PHE A 141 13.81 4.33 -1.19
C PHE A 141 13.47 5.70 -0.62
N TYR A 142 12.48 6.35 -1.24
CA TYR A 142 12.03 7.69 -0.92
C TYR A 142 10.51 7.82 -1.06
N ILE A 143 9.81 8.25 0.01
CA ILE A 143 8.39 8.59 -0.06
C ILE A 143 8.24 9.99 -0.65
N GLN A 144 7.45 10.10 -1.72
CA GLN A 144 7.29 11.34 -2.48
C GLN A 144 6.17 12.23 -1.92
N GLU A 145 6.15 13.50 -2.32
CA GLU A 145 5.14 14.49 -1.90
C GLU A 145 3.69 14.14 -2.30
N ASP A 146 3.48 13.24 -3.25
CA ASP A 146 2.16 12.72 -3.64
C ASP A 146 1.82 11.38 -2.96
N GLY A 147 2.73 10.87 -2.12
CA GLY A 147 2.62 9.57 -1.45
C GLY A 147 3.17 8.40 -2.25
N LYS A 148 3.65 8.62 -3.48
CA LYS A 148 4.29 7.54 -4.25
C LYS A 148 5.62 7.13 -3.65
N PHE A 149 6.06 5.95 -4.03
CA PHE A 149 7.28 5.34 -3.53
C PHE A 149 8.30 5.30 -4.66
N PHE A 150 9.43 5.98 -4.45
CA PHE A 150 10.51 6.04 -5.43
C PHE A 150 11.68 5.20 -4.92
N ALA A 151 12.02 4.14 -5.65
CA ALA A 151 13.21 3.34 -5.38
C ALA A 151 14.02 3.23 -6.69
N PRO A 152 14.98 4.15 -6.91
CA PRO A 152 15.73 4.22 -8.16
C PRO A 152 16.65 3.01 -8.36
N ASP A 153 17.26 2.53 -7.27
CA ASP A 153 18.31 1.51 -7.30
C ASP A 153 17.79 0.11 -6.99
N ALA A 154 16.56 0.02 -6.47
CA ALA A 154 15.91 -1.26 -6.31
C ALA A 154 15.68 -1.89 -7.69
N GLU A 155 15.82 -3.21 -7.81
CA GLU A 155 15.65 -3.90 -9.10
C GLU A 155 14.22 -3.76 -9.67
N ILE A 156 13.26 -3.38 -8.83
CA ILE A 156 11.89 -2.98 -9.21
C ILE A 156 11.86 -1.63 -9.95
N GLY A 157 12.96 -0.88 -9.91
CA GLY A 157 13.34 0.28 -10.70
C GLY A 157 12.18 1.19 -11.07
N GLY A 158 11.78 2.09 -10.17
CA GLY A 158 10.81 3.10 -10.57
C GLY A 158 9.99 3.75 -9.46
N MET A 159 8.98 4.48 -9.93
CA MET A 159 7.94 5.10 -9.12
C MET A 159 6.79 4.09 -8.97
N LEU A 160 6.43 3.79 -7.73
CA LEU A 160 5.37 2.85 -7.37
C LEU A 160 4.22 3.60 -6.69
N ASP A 161 3.01 3.15 -6.92
CA ASP A 161 1.83 3.74 -6.30
C ASP A 161 1.71 3.35 -4.82
N VAL A 162 0.87 4.11 -4.09
CA VAL A 162 0.63 3.93 -2.64
C VAL A 162 0.21 2.49 -2.28
N GLY A 163 -0.40 1.77 -3.22
CA GLY A 163 -0.83 0.39 -3.02
C GLY A 163 0.33 -0.60 -2.91
N ASN A 164 1.51 -0.28 -3.44
CA ASN A 164 2.60 -1.24 -3.59
C ASN A 164 3.60 -1.25 -2.43
N TYR A 165 3.35 -0.48 -1.37
CA TYR A 165 4.21 -0.46 -0.21
C TYR A 165 3.43 -0.20 1.07
N CYS A 166 4.03 -0.49 2.22
CA CYS A 166 3.65 0.13 3.47
C CYS A 166 4.90 0.57 4.23
N VAL A 167 4.81 1.67 4.97
CA VAL A 167 5.91 2.17 5.82
C VAL A 167 5.58 2.05 7.29
N ASP A 168 6.60 1.83 8.11
CA ASP A 168 6.47 1.92 9.56
C ASP A 168 7.83 2.05 10.25
N VAL A 169 7.79 2.18 11.58
CA VAL A 169 8.95 1.90 12.41
C VAL A 169 8.96 0.40 12.74
N PHE A 170 10.12 -0.22 12.59
CA PHE A 170 10.32 -1.65 12.81
C PHE A 170 11.32 -1.87 13.93
N HIS A 171 11.03 -2.84 14.78
CA HIS A 171 11.89 -3.30 15.86
C HIS A 171 11.90 -4.83 15.86
N ASP A 172 13.02 -5.41 15.45
CA ASP A 172 13.22 -6.85 15.38
C ASP A 172 14.42 -7.22 16.27
N GLY A 173 14.16 -7.90 17.39
CA GLY A 173 15.20 -8.28 18.36
C GLY A 173 15.94 -7.09 18.97
N GLU A 174 17.27 -7.18 19.06
CA GLU A 174 18.14 -6.11 19.63
C GLU A 174 18.43 -4.96 18.65
N ILE A 175 17.87 -4.99 17.44
CA ILE A 175 18.06 -3.91 16.47
C ILE A 175 17.20 -2.70 16.87
N ASP A 176 17.80 -1.52 16.88
CA ASP A 176 17.13 -0.25 17.13
C ASP A 176 15.88 -0.06 16.26
N ARG A 177 14.92 0.69 16.81
CA ARG A 177 13.68 1.10 16.13
C ARG A 177 14.03 1.91 14.88
N LYS A 178 13.76 1.37 13.69
CA LYS A 178 14.13 2.00 12.41
C LYS A 178 12.93 2.19 11.50
N PHE A 179 12.83 3.38 10.89
CA PHE A 179 11.89 3.63 9.81
C PHE A 179 12.29 2.82 8.58
N ALA A 180 11.37 2.05 8.02
CA ALA A 180 11.59 1.25 6.82
C ALA A 180 10.29 1.09 6.03
N ALA A 181 10.39 0.46 4.87
CA ALA A 181 9.25 0.09 4.04
C ALA A 181 9.20 -1.41 3.83
N ILE A 182 8.00 -1.95 3.66
CA ILE A 182 7.75 -3.24 3.03
C ILE A 182 7.20 -2.98 1.64
N PHE A 183 7.82 -3.56 0.63
CA PHE A 183 7.27 -3.63 -0.71
C PHE A 183 6.19 -4.73 -0.75
N CYS A 184 4.95 -4.39 -1.11
CA CYS A 184 3.83 -5.32 -1.13
C CYS A 184 3.74 -6.02 -2.50
N ALA A 185 3.92 -7.34 -2.51
CA ALA A 185 3.82 -8.15 -3.73
C ALA A 185 2.36 -8.50 -4.10
N ASP A 186 1.43 -8.42 -3.15
CA ASP A 186 0.01 -8.78 -3.35
C ASP A 186 -0.73 -7.84 -4.31
N ASP A 187 -0.20 -6.63 -4.51
CA ASP A 187 -0.88 -5.52 -5.18
C ASP A 187 -0.31 -5.26 -6.60
N LEU A 188 0.54 -6.15 -7.12
CA LEU A 188 1.07 -6.10 -8.49
C LEU A 188 0.12 -6.87 -9.43
N ASN A 189 -0.83 -6.19 -10.06
CA ASN A 189 -1.82 -6.81 -10.94
C ASN A 189 -1.34 -7.10 -12.38
N THR A 190 -0.03 -7.13 -12.64
CA THR A 190 0.51 -7.40 -13.98
C THR A 190 1.45 -8.61 -13.96
N GLU A 191 1.01 -9.68 -14.61
CA GLU A 191 1.74 -10.93 -14.85
C GLU A 191 3.15 -10.69 -15.44
N GLN A 192 3.33 -9.59 -16.19
CA GLN A 192 4.62 -9.15 -16.75
C GLN A 192 5.55 -8.48 -15.72
N THR A 193 5.01 -7.75 -14.75
CA THR A 193 5.79 -7.17 -13.62
C THR A 193 6.18 -8.27 -12.64
N ILE A 194 5.27 -9.22 -12.39
CA ILE A 194 5.52 -10.39 -11.54
C ILE A 194 6.64 -11.26 -12.13
N GLN A 195 6.63 -11.59 -13.44
CA GLN A 195 7.67 -12.44 -14.03
C GLN A 195 9.06 -11.80 -14.08
N HIS A 196 9.20 -10.47 -13.99
CA HIS A 196 10.52 -9.83 -13.90
C HIS A 196 10.97 -9.64 -12.44
N VAL A 197 10.05 -9.23 -11.57
CA VAL A 197 10.31 -8.96 -10.15
C VAL A 197 10.45 -10.26 -9.35
N VAL A 198 9.54 -11.21 -9.52
CA VAL A 198 9.58 -12.53 -8.85
C VAL A 198 10.68 -13.41 -9.43
N LYS A 199 10.89 -13.45 -10.74
CA LYS A 199 11.90 -14.36 -11.31
C LYS A 199 13.33 -13.98 -10.90
N LYS A 200 13.58 -12.73 -10.50
CA LYS A 200 14.90 -12.27 -10.04
C LYS A 200 15.05 -12.23 -8.51
N ILE A 201 13.99 -11.90 -7.77
CA ILE A 201 13.91 -12.10 -6.31
C ILE A 201 14.12 -13.58 -5.93
N TYR A 202 13.71 -14.51 -6.79
CA TYR A 202 13.76 -15.96 -6.52
C TYR A 202 14.88 -16.71 -7.29
N SER A 203 15.60 -16.10 -8.25
CA SER A 203 16.64 -16.82 -9.03
C SER A 203 18.02 -16.87 -8.37
N THR A 204 18.26 -16.13 -7.29
CA THR A 204 19.47 -16.28 -6.48
C THR A 204 19.11 -17.05 -5.22
N GLY A 205 19.50 -18.32 -5.17
CA GLY A 205 19.21 -19.23 -4.04
C GLY A 205 19.73 -18.78 -2.67
N GLU A 206 20.36 -17.60 -2.57
CA GLU A 206 20.80 -16.95 -1.33
C GLU A 206 19.72 -16.05 -0.70
N PHE A 207 18.63 -15.73 -1.41
CA PHE A 207 17.60 -14.81 -0.92
C PHE A 207 16.48 -15.48 -0.09
N PHE A 208 16.39 -16.81 -0.06
CA PHE A 208 15.37 -17.55 0.70
C PHE A 208 15.41 -17.30 2.22
N ALA A 209 16.49 -16.71 2.75
CA ALA A 209 16.59 -16.29 4.15
C ALA A 209 16.10 -14.85 4.42
N ARG A 210 15.83 -14.04 3.38
CA ARG A 210 15.49 -12.62 3.52
C ARG A 210 13.97 -12.42 3.59
N PHE A 211 13.45 -12.64 4.80
CA PHE A 211 12.20 -12.11 5.34
C PHE A 211 10.97 -12.13 4.42
N ALA A 212 10.41 -13.32 4.23
CA ALA A 212 8.99 -13.42 3.98
C ALA A 212 8.22 -12.84 5.20
N CYS A 213 7.40 -11.83 4.95
CA CYS A 213 6.26 -11.53 5.81
C CYS A 213 5.17 -12.59 5.58
N ASP A 214 5.49 -13.88 5.72
CA ASP A 214 4.46 -14.91 5.80
C ASP A 214 3.79 -14.78 7.18
N GLN A 215 2.47 -14.62 7.15
CA GLN A 215 1.59 -14.82 8.31
C GLN A 215 1.28 -16.30 8.47
#